data_AF-A0AAU2F9Q4-F1
#
_entry.id   AF-A0AAU2F9Q4-F1
#
_cell.length_a   1.000
_cell.length_b   1.000
_cell.length_c   1.000
_cell.angle_alpha   90.00
_cell.angle_beta   90.00
_cell.angle_gamma   90.00
#
_symmetry.space_group_name_H-M   'P 1'
#
loop_
_entity.id
_entity.type
_entity.pdbx_description
1 polymer ?
#
loop_
_entity_poly.entity_id
_entity_poly.type
_entity_poly.pdbx_seq_one_letter_code
_entity_poly.pdbx_strand_id
1 'polypeptide(L)'
;MLGLTLVATSGCSSPENTADTTLETALKTTVETTQAAEPLMEWSVPDSVVGVWCGGANDTPDGHWTYVFTSEGAVEARNTTSGFAGHVITQGDVMTFHVDGSDPWQSSWAVGYEEALGVSLLYLDGYSYYPGSCDS
;
A
#
# COMPACT_ATOMS: atom_id res chain seq x y z
N MET A 1 -45.57 -37.45 37.34
CA MET A 1 -44.73 -37.14 38.52
C MET A 1 -43.53 -38.07 38.46
N LEU A 2 -42.33 -37.52 38.23
CA LEU A 2 -41.28 -37.32 39.26
C LEU A 2 -40.84 -38.69 39.82
N GLY A 3 -39.62 -39.19 39.68
CA GLY A 3 -38.28 -38.58 39.71
C GLY A 3 -37.46 -39.53 40.61
N LEU A 4 -36.52 -40.29 40.06
CA LEU A 4 -35.08 -40.07 40.10
C LEU A 4 -34.49 -39.81 41.50
N THR A 5 -33.56 -40.66 41.94
CA THR A 5 -32.54 -40.29 42.94
C THR A 5 -31.20 -40.96 42.65
N LEU A 6 -30.16 -40.13 42.49
CA LEU A 6 -28.76 -40.21 42.96
C LEU A 6 -28.01 -39.05 42.25
N VAL A 7 -27.00 -38.31 42.73
CA VAL A 7 -25.90 -38.44 43.71
C VAL A 7 -25.47 -37.02 44.17
N ALA A 8 -24.75 -36.93 45.29
CA ALA A 8 -24.21 -35.74 45.95
C ALA A 8 -23.01 -35.03 45.27
N THR A 9 -22.83 -33.72 45.54
CA THR A 9 -21.51 -33.05 45.77
C THR A 9 -21.63 -31.77 46.63
N SER A 10 -20.64 -31.61 47.53
CA SER A 10 -19.87 -30.43 47.99
C SER A 10 -20.51 -29.08 48.38
N GLY A 11 -20.28 -28.66 49.64
CA GLY A 11 -20.24 -27.26 50.13
C GLY A 11 -19.28 -27.20 51.35
N CYS A 12 -18.34 -26.25 51.54
CA CYS A 12 -18.30 -24.77 51.56
C CYS A 12 -18.19 -24.26 53.01
N SER A 13 -17.28 -23.31 53.32
CA SER A 13 -17.51 -22.15 54.22
C SER A 13 -16.26 -21.27 54.47
N SER A 14 -16.49 -19.95 54.41
CA SER A 14 -15.65 -18.80 54.80
C SER A 14 -16.02 -18.34 56.24
N PRO A 15 -15.37 -17.35 56.92
CA PRO A 15 -15.74 -15.92 56.72
C PRO A 15 -14.71 -14.79 57.10
N GLU A 16 -15.05 -13.58 56.62
CA GLU A 16 -14.98 -12.22 57.26
C GLU A 16 -13.69 -11.38 57.41
N ASN A 17 -13.94 -10.07 57.56
CA ASN A 17 -13.28 -8.88 56.98
C ASN A 17 -12.99 -7.84 58.08
N THR A 18 -11.91 -7.04 58.04
CA THR A 18 -11.80 -5.61 58.50
C THR A 18 -10.42 -5.02 58.16
N ALA A 19 -10.42 -3.76 57.69
CA ALA A 19 -9.35 -2.98 57.06
C ALA A 19 -8.47 -2.15 58.03
N ASP A 20 -7.26 -1.73 57.59
CA ASP A 20 -6.77 -0.34 57.75
C ASP A 20 -5.52 -0.02 56.86
N THR A 21 -5.67 1.04 56.06
CA THR A 21 -4.75 2.08 55.53
C THR A 21 -3.23 1.86 55.43
N THR A 22 -2.62 2.11 54.26
CA THR A 22 -1.62 3.18 54.01
C THR A 22 -1.27 3.26 52.50
N LEU A 23 -1.18 4.49 51.99
CA LEU A 23 -0.98 4.95 50.61
C LEU A 23 0.38 4.56 49.99
N GLU A 24 0.51 4.84 48.68
CA GLU A 24 1.69 4.75 47.79
C GLU A 24 1.67 3.52 46.84
N THR A 25 1.95 3.57 45.54
CA THR A 25 2.36 4.63 44.61
C THR A 25 2.34 4.00 43.20
N ALA A 26 2.03 4.82 42.19
CA ALA A 26 2.37 4.68 40.76
C ALA A 26 1.67 3.64 39.85
N LEU A 27 0.74 4.20 39.06
CA LEU A 27 0.49 3.97 37.64
C LEU A 27 1.56 3.20 36.85
N LYS A 28 1.09 2.22 36.06
CA LYS A 28 1.41 2.09 34.61
C LYS A 28 0.43 1.09 33.98
N THR A 29 -0.72 1.55 33.49
CA THR A 29 -0.93 1.83 32.05
C THR A 29 -0.38 0.74 31.15
N THR A 30 -1.25 -0.21 30.79
CA THR A 30 -1.34 -0.71 29.41
C THR A 30 -2.83 -0.90 29.14
N VAL A 31 -3.48 0.20 28.79
CA VAL A 31 -4.71 0.13 28.01
C VAL A 31 -4.28 -0.50 26.69
N GLU A 32 -4.74 -1.73 26.40
CA GLU A 32 -4.74 -2.26 25.05
C GLU A 32 -5.57 -1.31 24.19
N THR A 33 -4.90 -0.32 23.61
CA THR A 33 -5.43 0.37 22.45
C THR A 33 -5.29 -0.61 21.31
N THR A 34 -6.35 -1.39 21.07
CA THR A 34 -6.60 -1.99 19.75
C THR A 34 -6.83 -0.83 18.78
N GLN A 35 -5.72 -0.23 18.35
CA GLN A 35 -5.70 0.64 17.19
C GLN A 35 -5.92 -0.31 16.01
N ALA A 36 -7.07 -0.18 15.36
CA ALA A 36 -7.22 -0.72 14.01
C ALA A 36 -6.02 -0.21 13.22
N ALA A 37 -5.11 -1.12 12.83
CA ALA A 37 -4.01 -0.76 11.97
C ALA A 37 -4.63 -0.15 10.72
N GLU A 38 -4.37 1.14 10.48
CA GLU A 38 -4.65 1.75 9.20
C GLU A 38 -3.97 0.87 8.14
N PRO A 39 -4.64 0.52 7.03
CA PRO A 39 -4.04 -0.33 6.01
C PRO A 39 -2.71 0.32 5.63
N LEU A 40 -1.60 -0.36 5.91
CA LEU A 40 -0.29 0.12 5.53
C LEU A 40 -0.33 0.23 4.01
N MET A 41 -0.29 1.46 3.54
CA MET A 41 -0.24 1.80 2.13
C MET A 41 1.05 1.19 1.58
N GLU A 42 0.91 0.06 0.87
CA GLU A 42 2.05 -0.68 0.33
C GLU A 42 2.41 -0.10 -1.04
N TRP A 43 3.57 0.56 -1.09
CA TRP A 43 4.18 1.00 -2.34
C TRP A 43 4.48 -0.23 -3.19
N SER A 44 3.77 -0.37 -4.31
CA SER A 44 3.95 -1.49 -5.22
C SER A 44 3.32 -1.18 -6.57
N VAL A 45 3.94 -1.75 -7.60
CA VAL A 45 3.37 -1.87 -8.94
C VAL A 45 3.36 -3.35 -9.34
N PRO A 46 2.47 -3.79 -10.23
CA PRO A 46 2.49 -5.15 -10.74
C PRO A 46 3.79 -5.47 -11.47
N ASP A 47 4.25 -6.73 -11.41
CA ASP A 47 5.48 -7.19 -12.06
C ASP A 47 5.53 -6.85 -13.57
N SER A 48 4.38 -6.79 -14.23
CA SER A 48 4.27 -6.43 -15.65
C SER A 48 4.66 -4.97 -15.95
N VAL A 49 4.68 -4.10 -14.94
CA VAL A 49 5.04 -2.67 -15.04
C VAL A 49 6.52 -2.45 -14.70
N VAL A 50 7.13 -3.32 -13.91
CA VAL A 50 8.52 -3.18 -13.48
C VAL A 50 9.45 -3.18 -14.68
N GLY A 51 10.28 -2.13 -14.79
CA GLY A 51 11.18 -1.96 -15.93
C GLY A 51 11.34 -0.50 -16.37
N VAL A 52 11.92 -0.33 -17.55
CA VAL A 52 12.18 0.97 -18.17
C VAL A 52 11.29 1.11 -19.41
N TRP A 53 10.64 2.25 -19.54
CA TRP A 53 9.62 2.50 -20.57
C TRP A 53 9.82 3.87 -21.23
N CYS A 54 9.86 3.90 -22.56
CA CYS A 54 10.00 5.12 -23.35
C CYS A 54 8.78 5.33 -24.24
N GLY A 55 8.20 6.52 -24.21
CA GLY A 55 7.01 6.83 -25.00
C GLY A 55 6.40 8.14 -24.57
N GLY A 56 5.07 8.27 -24.68
CA GLY A 56 4.39 9.52 -24.34
C GLY A 56 3.97 10.33 -25.57
N ALA A 57 3.84 11.64 -25.39
CA ALA A 57 3.42 12.56 -26.43
C ALA A 57 4.55 12.84 -27.44
N ASN A 58 4.19 13.18 -28.68
CA ASN A 58 5.18 13.52 -29.72
C ASN A 58 5.52 15.02 -29.74
N ASP A 59 4.74 15.84 -29.06
CA ASP A 59 4.83 17.30 -29.03
C ASP A 59 5.46 17.82 -27.74
N THR A 60 6.30 18.84 -27.86
CA THR A 60 6.83 19.60 -26.73
C THR A 60 5.78 20.53 -26.13
N PRO A 61 5.75 20.75 -24.81
CA PRO A 61 6.79 20.39 -23.83
C PRO A 61 6.66 18.98 -23.24
N ASP A 62 5.53 18.30 -23.45
CA ASP A 62 5.27 17.00 -22.83
C ASP A 62 6.25 15.95 -23.34
N GLY A 63 6.37 15.82 -24.67
CA GLY A 63 7.40 15.05 -25.34
C GLY A 63 7.47 13.58 -24.90
N HIS A 64 8.55 12.92 -25.32
CA HIS A 64 8.81 11.56 -24.88
C HIS A 64 9.38 11.53 -23.48
N TRP A 65 8.82 10.67 -22.63
CA TRP A 65 9.28 10.40 -21.29
C TRP A 65 9.91 9.01 -21.21
N THR A 66 11.00 8.92 -20.45
CA THR A 66 11.52 7.66 -19.92
C THR A 66 11.01 7.50 -18.49
N TYR A 67 10.26 6.44 -18.23
CA TYR A 67 9.87 5.99 -16.89
C TYR A 67 10.71 4.78 -16.47
N VAL A 68 11.04 4.71 -15.18
CA VAL A 68 11.69 3.57 -14.53
C VAL A 68 10.83 3.18 -13.33
N PHE A 69 10.27 1.98 -13.33
CA PHE A 69 9.50 1.44 -12.20
C PHE A 69 10.23 0.26 -11.57
N THR A 70 10.23 0.21 -10.23
CA THR A 70 10.75 -0.90 -9.44
C THR A 70 9.62 -1.69 -8.79
N SER A 71 9.87 -2.94 -8.40
CA SER A 71 8.88 -3.78 -7.70
C SER A 71 8.45 -3.22 -6.34
N GLU A 72 9.27 -2.37 -5.72
CA GLU A 72 8.97 -1.71 -4.44
C GLU A 72 8.14 -0.42 -4.64
N GLY A 73 7.63 -0.18 -5.84
CA GLY A 73 6.81 0.97 -6.17
C GLY A 73 7.58 2.26 -6.38
N ALA A 74 8.92 2.28 -6.25
CA ALA A 74 9.69 3.47 -6.60
C ALA A 74 9.62 3.75 -8.11
N VAL A 75 9.49 5.04 -8.46
CA VAL A 75 9.44 5.53 -9.84
C VAL A 75 10.40 6.69 -10.05
N GLU A 76 11.07 6.69 -11.20
CA GLU A 76 11.74 7.86 -11.76
C GLU A 76 11.18 8.12 -13.16
N ALA A 77 10.96 9.38 -13.50
CA ALA A 77 10.51 9.78 -14.83
C ALA A 77 11.27 11.01 -15.30
N ARG A 78 11.67 11.04 -16.57
CA ARG A 78 12.35 12.19 -17.16
C ARG A 78 12.02 12.38 -18.63
N ASN A 79 12.02 13.62 -19.09
CA ASN A 79 12.11 13.98 -20.50
C ASN A 79 13.28 14.95 -20.70
N THR A 80 13.38 15.59 -21.87
CA THR A 80 14.47 16.52 -22.20
C THR A 80 14.46 17.83 -21.41
N THR A 81 13.34 18.16 -20.75
CA THR A 81 13.10 19.46 -20.10
C THR A 81 12.99 19.34 -18.58
N SER A 82 12.48 18.23 -18.06
CA SER A 82 12.19 18.04 -16.65
C SER A 82 12.21 16.55 -16.24
N GLY A 83 12.04 16.30 -14.94
CA GLY A 83 11.90 14.96 -14.39
C GLY A 83 11.40 14.99 -12.96
N PHE A 84 11.02 13.82 -12.45
CA PHE A 84 10.61 13.61 -11.07
C PHE A 84 11.00 12.21 -10.58
N ALA A 85 11.03 12.04 -9.26
CA ALA A 85 11.22 10.76 -8.60
C ALA A 85 10.25 10.65 -7.41
N GLY A 86 9.75 9.44 -7.14
CA GLY A 86 8.75 9.23 -6.10
C GLY A 86 8.36 7.77 -5.94
N HIS A 87 7.16 7.55 -5.42
CA HIS A 87 6.58 6.22 -5.24
C HIS A 87 5.19 6.12 -5.88
N VAL A 88 4.80 4.91 -6.24
CA VAL A 88 3.51 4.59 -6.85
C VAL A 88 2.78 3.56 -6.02
N ILE A 89 1.46 3.77 -5.91
CA ILE A 89 0.53 2.77 -5.42
C ILE A 89 -0.38 2.40 -6.58
N THR A 90 -0.46 1.12 -6.89
CA THR A 90 -1.41 0.60 -7.86
C THR A 90 -2.66 0.06 -7.17
N GLN A 91 -3.83 0.54 -7.58
CA GLN A 91 -5.14 0.02 -7.16
C GLN A 91 -6.02 -0.18 -8.38
N GLY A 92 -6.21 -1.45 -8.78
CA GLY A 92 -6.91 -1.76 -10.02
C GLY A 92 -6.17 -1.19 -11.23
N ASP A 93 -6.88 -0.44 -12.07
CA ASP A 93 -6.39 0.24 -13.27
C ASP A 93 -5.90 1.68 -13.01
N VAL A 94 -5.72 2.05 -11.73
CA VAL A 94 -5.23 3.38 -11.32
C VAL A 94 -3.88 3.27 -10.62
N MET A 95 -2.94 4.12 -11.03
CA MET A 95 -1.69 4.40 -10.33
C MET A 95 -1.78 5.76 -9.66
N THR A 96 -1.51 5.82 -8.35
CA THR A 96 -1.35 7.10 -7.63
C THR A 96 0.14 7.37 -7.43
N PHE A 97 0.63 8.49 -7.94
CA PHE A 97 2.01 8.93 -7.84
C PHE A 97 2.18 9.87 -6.65
N HIS A 98 3.21 9.62 -5.86
CA HIS A 98 3.59 10.40 -4.69
C HIS A 98 5.00 10.93 -4.90
N VAL A 99 5.13 12.23 -5.12
CA VAL A 99 6.41 12.92 -5.32
C VAL A 99 6.53 14.03 -4.29
N ASP A 100 7.71 14.13 -3.66
CA ASP A 100 7.97 15.13 -2.65
C ASP A 100 7.74 16.55 -3.19
N GLY A 101 7.00 17.36 -2.44
CA GLY A 101 6.69 18.74 -2.81
C GLY A 101 5.55 18.92 -3.82
N SER A 102 4.86 17.85 -4.19
CA SER A 102 3.66 17.89 -5.04
C SER A 102 2.48 17.18 -4.36
N ASP A 103 1.26 17.59 -4.68
CA ASP A 103 0.08 16.81 -4.32
C ASP A 103 0.07 15.49 -5.14
N PRO A 104 -0.34 14.36 -4.53
CA PRO A 104 -0.44 13.11 -5.27
C PRO A 104 -1.40 13.23 -6.46
N TRP A 105 -1.05 12.61 -7.58
CA TRP A 105 -1.90 12.58 -8.76
C TRP A 105 -2.14 11.14 -9.23
N GLN A 106 -3.19 10.96 -10.01
CA GLN A 106 -3.60 9.66 -10.52
C GLN A 106 -3.42 9.59 -12.02
N SER A 107 -2.99 8.41 -12.48
CA SER A 107 -3.02 8.02 -13.90
C SER A 107 -3.70 6.68 -14.04
N SER A 108 -4.47 6.55 -15.12
CA SER A 108 -4.90 5.24 -15.60
C SER A 108 -3.71 4.47 -16.16
N TRP A 109 -3.69 3.14 -15.99
CA TRP A 109 -2.61 2.31 -16.51
C TRP A 109 -3.10 0.98 -17.08
N ALA A 110 -2.35 0.44 -18.03
CA ALA A 110 -2.48 -0.93 -18.51
C ALA A 110 -1.16 -1.44 -19.10
N VAL A 111 -0.95 -2.75 -19.10
CA VAL A 111 0.11 -3.38 -19.89
C VAL A 111 -0.55 -4.33 -20.89
N GLY A 112 -0.25 -4.15 -22.18
CA GLY A 112 -0.84 -4.94 -23.26
C GLY A 112 0.23 -5.43 -24.23
N TYR A 113 0.09 -6.67 -24.71
CA TYR A 113 0.97 -7.21 -25.74
C TYR A 113 0.55 -6.71 -27.13
N GLU A 114 1.49 -6.12 -27.87
CA GLU A 114 1.30 -5.68 -29.25
C GLU A 114 1.94 -6.70 -30.19
N GLU A 115 1.11 -7.47 -30.88
CA GLU A 115 1.55 -8.56 -31.76
C GLU A 115 2.38 -8.04 -32.93
N ALA A 116 2.06 -6.87 -33.49
CA ALA A 116 2.78 -6.32 -34.63
C ALA A 116 4.23 -5.95 -34.31
N LEU A 117 4.51 -5.63 -33.04
CA LEU A 117 5.84 -5.26 -32.55
C LEU A 117 6.53 -6.40 -31.79
N GLY A 118 5.79 -7.44 -31.42
CA GLY A 118 6.31 -8.56 -30.64
C GLY A 118 6.73 -8.18 -29.23
N VAL A 119 6.10 -7.15 -28.63
CA VAL A 119 6.47 -6.63 -27.31
C VAL A 119 5.23 -6.27 -26.49
N SER A 120 5.41 -6.21 -25.17
CA SER A 120 4.45 -5.54 -24.29
C SER A 120 4.67 -4.03 -24.31
N LEU A 121 3.58 -3.27 -24.34
CA LEU A 121 3.56 -1.82 -24.16
C LEU A 121 2.92 -1.48 -22.82
N LEU A 122 3.50 -0.51 -22.12
CA LEU A 122 2.85 0.16 -21.00
C LEU A 122 1.99 1.28 -21.57
N TYR A 123 0.78 1.42 -21.04
CA TYR A 123 -0.11 2.54 -21.32
C TYR A 123 -0.30 3.34 -20.05
N LEU A 124 -0.07 4.64 -20.10
CA LEU A 124 -0.39 5.59 -19.03
C LEU A 124 -1.23 6.72 -19.61
N ASP A 125 -2.45 6.92 -19.09
CA ASP A 125 -3.39 7.95 -19.56
C ASP A 125 -3.63 7.93 -21.09
N GLY A 126 -3.63 6.73 -21.67
CA GLY A 126 -3.81 6.50 -23.11
C GLY A 126 -2.55 6.67 -23.95
N TYR A 127 -1.44 7.17 -23.39
CA TYR A 127 -0.14 7.19 -24.06
C TYR A 127 0.56 5.85 -23.95
N SER A 128 1.18 5.41 -25.03
CA SER A 128 1.91 4.15 -25.09
C SER A 128 3.41 4.34 -24.87
N TYR A 129 4.03 3.37 -24.21
CA TYR A 129 5.45 3.34 -23.90
C TYR A 129 6.03 1.96 -24.25
N TYR A 130 7.11 1.98 -25.02
CA TYR A 130 7.87 0.82 -25.45
C TYR A 130 8.98 0.49 -24.43
N PRO A 131 9.33 -0.79 -24.21
CA PRO A 131 10.42 -1.16 -23.31
C PRO A 131 11.77 -0.51 -23.72
N GLY A 132 12.38 0.27 -22.83
CA GLY A 132 13.65 0.97 -23.08
C GLY A 132 13.63 2.45 -22.70
N SER A 133 14.72 3.17 -23.01
CA SER A 133 14.87 4.60 -22.71
C SER A 133 14.86 5.44 -24.00
N CYS A 134 14.37 6.67 -23.90
CA CYS A 134 14.31 7.61 -25.02
C CYS A 134 15.66 8.25 -25.39
N ASP A 135 16.69 8.02 -24.57
CA ASP A 135 18.05 8.55 -24.78
C ASP A 135 18.97 7.58 -25.56
N SER A 136 18.40 6.52 -26.16
CA SER A 136 19.14 5.40 -26.78
C SER A 136 19.68 5.70 -28.17
#